data_AF-A0A5R8WPU5-F1
#
_entry.id   AF-A0A5R8WPU5-F1
#
_cell.length_a   1.000
_cell.length_b   1.000
_cell.length_c   1.000
_cell.angle_alpha   90.00
_cell.angle_beta   90.00
_cell.angle_gamma   90.00
#
_symmetry.space_group_name_H-M   'P 1'
#
loop_
_entity.id
_entity.type
_entity.pdbx_description
1 polymer ?
#
loop_
_entity_poly.entity_id
_entity_poly.type
_entity_poly.pdbx_seq_one_letter_code
_entity_poly.pdbx_strand_id
1 'polypeptide(L)'
;MLIRRFSPALLTLAALAACSTPSSDRSIGAPTAAGPDTTTVSDAPAPEPMDTTAASVADAQSDTLKTVRTRHLFSSPSAPDLFQLVLRGDSLLSSEATFTITAADGTVIFREALSSADLEAAMVYEMTKPSATRQEREAYVRRRMDEFFAAKNFHTPAIDPRATYQPGTADRATWDDLRRRSGTVGFQYLVGKEDRRRIAWSPLKKQVVRVGSFGS
;
A
#
# COMPACT_ATOMS: atom_id res chain seq x y z
N MET A 1 -15.63 -7.32 -48.23
CA MET A 1 -16.83 -8.08 -47.80
C MET A 1 -16.51 -9.56 -47.89
N LEU A 2 -16.24 -10.22 -46.76
CA LEU A 2 -16.32 -11.68 -46.64
C LEU A 2 -16.50 -12.02 -45.15
N ILE A 3 -17.67 -12.55 -44.83
CA ILE A 3 -18.18 -12.86 -43.48
C ILE A 3 -17.89 -14.35 -43.20
N ARG A 4 -17.30 -14.69 -42.05
CA ARG A 4 -17.28 -16.08 -41.54
C ARG A 4 -17.53 -16.16 -40.03
N ARG A 5 -18.81 -16.41 -39.74
CA ARG A 5 -19.45 -17.37 -38.82
C ARG A 5 -18.89 -17.63 -37.41
N PHE A 6 -19.80 -17.40 -36.47
CA PHE A 6 -19.94 -17.92 -35.10
C PHE A 6 -19.89 -19.46 -34.99
N SER A 7 -19.45 -19.95 -33.82
CA SER A 7 -20.18 -20.93 -32.99
C SER A 7 -19.62 -20.98 -31.56
N PRO A 8 -20.49 -21.04 -30.52
CA PRO A 8 -20.10 -21.21 -29.12
C PRO A 8 -20.15 -22.68 -28.69
N ALA A 9 -19.40 -23.06 -27.64
CA ALA A 9 -19.55 -24.33 -26.97
C ALA A 9 -19.71 -24.11 -25.46
N LEU A 10 -20.89 -24.48 -24.97
CA LEU A 10 -21.31 -24.60 -23.58
C LEU A 10 -21.08 -26.06 -23.16
N LEU A 11 -20.59 -26.32 -21.94
CA LEU A 11 -20.80 -27.61 -21.27
C LEU A 11 -20.63 -27.48 -19.75
N THR A 12 -21.76 -27.61 -19.06
CA THR A 12 -22.00 -27.80 -17.63
C THR A 12 -21.66 -29.22 -17.17
N LEU A 13 -21.23 -29.40 -15.91
CA LEU A 13 -21.73 -30.49 -15.04
C LEU A 13 -21.41 -30.23 -13.55
N ALA A 14 -22.37 -30.59 -12.70
CA ALA A 14 -22.41 -30.47 -11.24
C ALA A 14 -22.36 -31.84 -10.55
N ALA A 15 -22.16 -31.85 -9.21
CA ALA A 15 -22.56 -32.84 -8.17
C ALA A 15 -21.42 -33.13 -7.17
N LEU A 16 -21.56 -33.50 -5.89
CA LEU A 16 -22.54 -33.41 -4.79
C LEU A 16 -21.90 -34.16 -3.58
N ALA A 17 -22.27 -33.78 -2.35
CA ALA A 17 -22.23 -34.56 -1.08
C ALA A 17 -20.84 -35.00 -0.50
N ALA A 18 -20.62 -35.15 0.82
CA ALA A 18 -21.51 -35.57 1.89
C ALA A 18 -21.06 -35.10 3.30
N CYS A 19 -22.04 -34.88 4.19
CA CYS A 19 -21.90 -34.81 5.65
C CYS A 19 -21.91 -36.21 6.27
N SER A 20 -21.29 -36.41 7.44
CA SER A 20 -21.71 -37.36 8.49
C SER A 20 -20.88 -37.20 9.77
N THR A 21 -21.55 -36.91 10.90
CA THR A 21 -21.12 -37.18 12.29
C THR A 21 -21.93 -38.39 12.81
N PRO A 22 -21.42 -39.13 13.80
CA PRO A 22 -22.05 -39.15 15.14
C PRO A 22 -21.00 -39.29 16.29
N SER A 23 -21.14 -38.61 17.43
CA SER A 23 -22.02 -38.81 18.61
C SER A 23 -21.55 -39.89 19.60
N SER A 24 -21.09 -39.38 20.75
CA SER A 24 -21.18 -39.82 22.16
C SER A 24 -21.05 -41.30 22.53
N ASP A 25 -20.16 -41.57 23.49
CA ASP A 25 -20.47 -42.55 24.54
C ASP A 25 -20.05 -42.06 25.93
N ARG A 26 -20.88 -42.43 26.90
CA ARG A 26 -20.98 -41.98 28.28
C ARG A 26 -20.50 -43.13 29.17
N SER A 27 -19.66 -42.86 30.17
CA SER A 27 -19.46 -43.82 31.26
C SER A 27 -19.53 -43.12 32.61
N ILE A 28 -20.49 -43.59 33.41
CA ILE A 28 -20.72 -43.23 34.80
C ILE A 28 -20.14 -44.34 35.67
N GLY A 29 -19.34 -43.96 36.68
CA GLY A 29 -18.99 -44.80 37.81
C GLY A 29 -18.90 -43.93 39.06
N ALA A 30 -19.79 -44.17 40.03
CA ALA A 30 -19.83 -43.58 41.37
C ALA A 30 -19.42 -44.67 42.41
N PRO A 31 -19.49 -44.47 43.74
CA PRO A 31 -19.39 -43.27 44.60
C PRO A 31 -18.33 -43.49 45.74
N THR A 32 -18.16 -42.56 46.70
CA THR A 32 -18.24 -42.83 48.17
C THR A 32 -17.82 -41.60 49.04
N ALA A 33 -18.77 -41.18 49.88
CA ALA A 33 -18.74 -40.61 51.25
C ALA A 33 -18.02 -39.29 51.65
N ALA A 34 -18.85 -38.46 52.29
CA ALA A 34 -18.68 -37.75 53.58
C ALA A 34 -18.02 -36.36 53.64
N GLY A 35 -18.76 -35.41 54.24
CA GLY A 35 -18.22 -34.26 54.98
C GLY A 35 -18.66 -32.87 54.48
N PRO A 36 -19.30 -32.02 55.32
CA PRO A 36 -19.86 -30.72 54.92
C PRO A 36 -18.86 -29.57 55.13
N ASP A 37 -18.95 -28.50 54.33
CA ASP A 37 -18.92 -27.11 54.80
C ASP A 37 -18.99 -26.07 53.66
N THR A 38 -19.97 -25.18 53.81
CA THR A 38 -19.98 -23.73 53.55
C THR A 38 -18.91 -23.14 52.62
N THR A 39 -19.31 -22.61 51.45
CA THR A 39 -18.97 -21.22 51.04
C THR A 39 -19.72 -20.76 49.78
N THR A 40 -20.38 -19.60 49.93
CA THR A 40 -20.91 -18.73 48.87
C THR A 40 -19.76 -18.15 48.04
N VAL A 41 -19.81 -18.25 46.70
CA VAL A 41 -19.07 -17.35 45.80
C VAL A 41 -19.92 -16.98 44.60
N SER A 42 -20.01 -15.67 44.39
CA SER A 42 -20.75 -14.93 43.38
C SER A 42 -20.49 -15.37 41.94
N ASP A 43 -21.59 -15.49 41.20
CA ASP A 43 -21.64 -15.58 39.74
C ASP A 43 -21.40 -14.16 39.16
N ALA A 44 -20.26 -13.97 38.50
CA ALA A 44 -19.93 -12.76 37.74
C ALA A 44 -19.93 -13.13 36.26
N PRO A 45 -20.66 -12.39 35.38
CA PRO A 45 -20.70 -12.73 33.96
C PRO A 45 -19.34 -12.49 33.31
N ALA A 46 -18.92 -13.46 32.49
CA ALA A 46 -17.71 -13.38 31.68
C ALA A 46 -17.74 -12.16 30.73
N PRO A 47 -16.61 -11.48 30.51
CA PRO A 47 -16.56 -10.35 29.59
C PRO A 47 -16.74 -10.83 28.15
N GLU A 48 -17.74 -10.27 27.46
CA GLU A 48 -17.97 -10.43 26.03
C GLU A 48 -16.72 -10.04 25.23
N PRO A 49 -16.36 -10.77 24.16
CA PRO A 49 -15.20 -10.44 23.33
C PRO A 49 -15.44 -9.12 22.60
N MET A 50 -14.53 -8.15 22.78
CA MET A 50 -14.56 -6.90 22.01
C MET A 50 -14.41 -7.20 20.52
N ASP A 51 -15.46 -6.93 19.76
CA ASP A 51 -15.40 -6.84 18.31
C ASP A 51 -14.67 -5.55 17.91
N THR A 52 -13.34 -5.64 17.80
CA THR A 52 -12.47 -4.54 17.37
C THR A 52 -12.56 -4.26 15.87
N THR A 53 -13.41 -4.97 15.11
CA THR A 53 -13.47 -4.82 13.65
C THR A 53 -14.29 -3.59 13.23
N ALA A 54 -15.17 -3.08 14.11
CA ALA A 54 -16.03 -1.93 13.80
C ALA A 54 -15.35 -0.56 14.08
N ALA A 55 -14.32 -0.52 14.93
CA ALA A 55 -13.62 0.71 15.31
C ALA A 55 -12.35 0.92 14.48
N SER A 56 -12.44 1.12 13.16
CA SER A 56 -11.26 1.49 12.34
C SER A 56 -11.55 2.12 10.96
N VAL A 57 -12.79 2.48 10.65
CA VAL A 57 -13.09 3.19 9.38
C VAL A 57 -13.51 4.65 9.61
N ALA A 58 -14.21 4.94 10.71
CA ALA A 58 -14.62 6.31 11.06
C ALA A 58 -13.43 7.17 11.56
N ASP A 59 -12.53 6.61 12.36
CA ASP A 59 -11.36 7.33 12.88
C ASP A 59 -10.34 7.61 11.78
N ALA A 60 -10.14 6.67 10.85
CA ALA A 60 -9.21 6.80 9.74
C ALA A 60 -9.59 7.86 8.69
N GLN A 61 -10.82 8.38 8.77
CA GLN A 61 -11.29 9.49 7.94
C GLN A 61 -11.33 10.82 8.72
N SER A 62 -11.45 10.76 10.05
CA SER A 62 -11.50 11.94 10.93
C SER A 62 -10.14 12.62 11.10
N ASP A 63 -9.05 11.90 10.87
CA ASP A 63 -7.66 12.39 10.94
C ASP A 63 -7.07 12.76 9.57
N THR A 64 -7.82 12.58 8.48
CA THR A 64 -7.31 12.76 7.12
C THR A 64 -7.33 14.23 6.70
N LEU A 65 -6.15 14.80 6.51
CA LEU A 65 -5.96 16.21 6.15
C LEU A 65 -6.01 16.45 4.64
N LYS A 66 -5.47 15.51 3.86
CA LYS A 66 -5.44 15.59 2.39
C LYS A 66 -5.22 14.22 1.78
N THR A 67 -5.91 13.94 0.68
CA THR A 67 -5.65 12.78 -0.17
C THR A 67 -5.42 13.26 -1.59
N VAL A 68 -4.40 12.73 -2.25
CA VAL A 68 -4.17 12.86 -3.69
C VAL A 68 -4.04 11.48 -4.31
N ARG A 69 -4.57 11.31 -5.52
CA ARG A 69 -4.60 10.01 -6.20
C ARG A 69 -4.51 10.17 -7.72
N THR A 70 -3.89 9.21 -8.36
CA THR A 70 -3.92 9.06 -9.82
C THR A 70 -3.95 7.59 -10.21
N ARG A 71 -4.43 7.30 -11.43
CA ARG A 71 -4.31 5.97 -12.03
C ARG A 71 -3.25 6.03 -13.13
N HIS A 72 -2.30 5.10 -13.10
CA HIS A 72 -1.20 5.07 -14.07
C HIS A 72 -0.80 3.62 -14.40
N LEU A 73 -0.43 3.35 -15.65
CA LEU A 73 0.20 2.07 -16.02
C LEU A 73 1.56 1.96 -15.31
N PHE A 74 1.78 0.89 -14.56
CA PHE A 74 3.02 0.74 -13.80
C PHE A 74 3.43 -0.72 -13.63
N SER A 75 2.63 -1.53 -12.92
CA SER A 75 2.90 -2.97 -12.75
C SER A 75 2.40 -3.84 -13.91
N SER A 76 1.43 -3.33 -14.69
CA SER A 76 0.82 -3.98 -15.85
C SER A 76 0.85 -3.07 -17.08
N PRO A 77 1.01 -3.62 -18.30
CA PRO A 77 0.97 -2.83 -19.53
C PRO A 77 -0.44 -2.41 -19.95
N SER A 78 -1.49 -2.99 -19.36
CA SER A 78 -2.88 -2.79 -19.81
C SER A 78 -3.85 -2.41 -18.69
N ALA A 79 -3.47 -2.60 -17.43
CA ALA A 79 -4.31 -2.30 -16.28
C ALA A 79 -3.62 -1.25 -15.39
N PRO A 80 -4.20 -0.06 -15.19
CA PRO A 80 -3.58 0.98 -14.40
C PRO A 80 -3.68 0.70 -12.90
N ASP A 81 -2.58 0.94 -12.21
CA ASP A 81 -2.50 0.88 -10.76
C ASP A 81 -3.01 2.19 -10.15
N LEU A 82 -3.51 2.14 -8.91
CA LEU A 82 -3.88 3.31 -8.14
C LEU A 82 -2.68 3.78 -7.31
N PHE A 83 -2.17 4.96 -7.65
CA PHE A 83 -1.21 5.69 -6.84
C PHE A 83 -1.98 6.60 -5.89
N GLN A 84 -1.68 6.54 -4.60
CA GLN A 84 -2.37 7.33 -3.59
C GLN A 84 -1.41 7.83 -2.52
N LEU A 85 -1.56 9.09 -2.12
CA LEU A 85 -0.84 9.69 -0.99
C LEU A 85 -1.89 10.28 -0.05
N VAL A 86 -1.95 9.76 1.17
CA VAL A 86 -2.89 10.18 2.21
C VAL A 86 -2.11 10.80 3.35
N LEU A 87 -2.35 12.07 3.65
CA LEU A 87 -1.77 12.79 4.78
C LEU A 87 -2.73 12.77 5.96
N ARG A 88 -2.25 12.31 7.11
CA ARG A 88 -3.01 12.18 8.36
C ARG A 88 -2.29 12.80 9.55
N GLY A 89 -3.07 13.33 10.48
CA GLY A 89 -2.59 13.90 11.74
C GLY A 89 -3.29 15.23 12.06
N ASP A 90 -2.83 15.90 13.11
CA ASP A 90 -3.51 17.09 13.63
C ASP A 90 -3.27 18.36 12.81
N SER A 91 -2.14 18.43 12.08
CA SER A 91 -1.80 19.57 11.22
C SER A 91 -0.88 19.18 10.08
N LEU A 92 -0.83 20.00 9.02
CA LEU A 92 0.00 19.74 7.84
C LEU A 92 1.51 19.71 8.13
N LEU A 93 1.95 20.34 9.21
CA LEU A 93 3.38 20.41 9.60
C LEU A 93 3.75 19.40 10.70
N SER A 94 2.79 18.59 11.14
CA SER A 94 2.95 17.56 12.18
C SER A 94 2.17 16.29 11.80
N SER A 95 2.12 15.98 10.51
CA SER A 95 1.41 14.84 9.94
C SER A 95 2.37 13.87 9.25
N GLU A 96 1.84 12.68 8.96
CA GLU A 96 2.49 11.65 8.17
C GLU A 96 1.69 11.38 6.88
N ALA A 97 2.39 11.29 5.75
CA ALA A 97 1.82 10.93 4.48
C ALA A 97 2.13 9.47 4.15
N THR A 98 1.11 8.65 3.93
CA THR A 98 1.26 7.28 3.44
C THR A 98 1.12 7.26 1.93
N PHE A 99 2.21 6.95 1.22
CA PHE A 99 2.21 6.67 -0.21
C PHE A 99 1.96 5.18 -0.44
N THR A 100 0.92 4.83 -1.21
CA THR A 100 0.66 3.47 -1.67
C THR A 100 0.55 3.37 -3.18
N ILE A 101 0.92 2.20 -3.72
CA ILE A 101 0.53 1.76 -5.05
C ILE A 101 -0.29 0.49 -4.91
N THR A 102 -1.51 0.50 -5.44
CA THR A 102 -2.43 -0.64 -5.43
C THR A 102 -2.63 -1.14 -6.87
N ALA A 103 -2.32 -2.39 -7.11
CA ALA A 103 -2.51 -3.04 -8.40
C ALA A 103 -4.00 -3.11 -8.78
N ALA A 104 -4.29 -3.36 -10.06
CA ALA A 104 -5.66 -3.42 -10.56
C ALA A 104 -6.53 -4.50 -9.91
N ASP A 105 -5.93 -5.54 -9.33
CA ASP A 105 -6.61 -6.60 -8.57
C ASP A 105 -6.90 -6.22 -7.11
N GLY A 106 -6.50 -5.03 -6.66
CA GLY A 106 -6.67 -4.55 -5.29
C GLY A 106 -5.46 -4.81 -4.37
N THR A 107 -4.42 -5.50 -4.84
CA THR A 107 -3.22 -5.79 -4.04
C THR A 107 -2.38 -4.54 -3.83
N VAL A 108 -2.04 -4.20 -2.59
CA VAL A 108 -1.04 -3.15 -2.32
C VAL A 108 0.36 -3.70 -2.64
N ILE A 109 0.98 -3.16 -3.69
CA ILE A 109 2.29 -3.60 -4.20
C ILE A 109 3.43 -2.68 -3.77
N PHE A 110 3.11 -1.52 -3.18
CA PHE A 110 4.08 -0.60 -2.59
C PHE A 110 3.44 0.21 -1.48
N ARG A 111 4.21 0.47 -0.42
CA ARG A 111 3.84 1.36 0.68
C ARG A 111 5.09 2.05 1.23
N GLU A 112 5.00 3.36 1.45
CA GLU A 112 6.03 4.15 2.10
C GLU A 112 5.40 5.25 2.96
N ALA A 113 5.93 5.46 4.16
CA ALA A 113 5.55 6.58 5.03
C ALA A 113 6.54 7.73 4.81
N LEU A 114 6.02 8.95 4.72
CA LEU A 114 6.77 10.19 4.54
C LEU A 114 6.33 11.17 5.63
N SER A 115 7.28 11.73 6.37
CA SER A 115 6.94 12.78 7.33
C SER A 115 6.55 14.08 6.60
N SER A 116 5.77 14.93 7.25
CA SER A 116 5.55 16.31 6.78
C SER A 116 6.87 17.07 6.57
N ALA A 117 7.89 16.81 7.39
CA ALA A 117 9.23 17.36 7.19
C ALA A 117 9.88 16.88 5.88
N ASP A 118 9.69 15.63 5.48
CA ASP A 118 10.18 15.12 4.19
C ASP A 118 9.51 15.80 3.01
N LEU A 119 8.21 16.10 3.11
CA LEU A 119 7.47 16.82 2.07
C LEU A 119 7.89 18.29 1.99
N GLU A 120 8.24 18.88 3.13
CA GLU A 120 8.59 20.30 3.27
C GLU A 120 10.05 20.60 2.93
N ALA A 121 11.00 19.71 3.19
CA ALA A 121 12.43 20.03 3.24
C ALA A 121 13.02 20.69 1.97
N ALA A 122 12.46 20.43 0.79
CA ALA A 122 12.88 21.09 -0.46
C ALA A 122 12.46 22.57 -0.56
N MET A 123 11.59 23.06 0.35
CA MET A 123 11.11 24.45 0.37
C MET A 123 12.24 25.46 0.46
N VAL A 124 13.32 25.11 1.15
CA VAL A 124 14.52 25.94 1.29
C VAL A 124 15.12 26.39 -0.05
N TYR A 125 14.88 25.66 -1.14
CA TYR A 125 15.33 26.03 -2.48
C TYR A 125 14.41 27.02 -3.21
N GLU A 126 13.18 27.21 -2.73
CA GLU A 126 12.21 28.14 -3.28
C GLU A 126 12.04 29.40 -2.42
N MET A 127 12.71 29.45 -1.27
CA MET A 127 12.63 30.57 -0.34
C MET A 127 13.45 31.76 -0.84
N THR A 128 12.79 32.92 -0.93
CA THR A 128 13.42 34.21 -1.26
C THR A 128 13.76 35.04 -0.01
N LYS A 129 13.35 34.56 1.18
CA LYS A 129 13.55 35.21 2.48
C LYS A 129 14.11 34.20 3.49
N PRO A 130 14.75 34.65 4.59
CA PRO A 130 15.43 33.77 5.54
C PRO A 130 14.51 32.78 6.29
N SER A 131 13.22 33.11 6.42
CA SER A 131 12.25 32.26 7.12
C SER A 131 10.88 32.28 6.44
N ALA A 132 10.18 31.15 6.51
CA ALA A 132 8.82 31.00 6.04
C ALA A 132 7.84 31.06 7.22
N THR A 133 6.71 31.72 7.02
CA THR A 133 5.60 31.70 7.97
C THR A 133 4.96 30.31 7.99
N ARG A 134 4.23 29.99 9.07
CA ARG A 134 3.49 28.73 9.19
C ARG A 134 2.57 28.49 7.97
N GLN A 135 1.85 29.52 7.53
CA GLN A 135 0.93 29.44 6.40
C GLN A 135 1.65 29.13 5.08
N GLU A 136 2.81 29.72 4.84
CA GLU A 136 3.61 29.44 3.63
C GLU A 136 4.13 28.01 3.60
N ARG A 137 4.58 27.49 4.75
CA ARG A 137 5.01 26.09 4.90
C ARG A 137 3.86 25.12 4.65
N GLU A 138 2.68 25.40 5.23
CA GLU A 138 1.48 24.60 5.01
C GLU A 138 1.05 24.62 3.53
N ALA A 139 1.06 25.79 2.88
CA ALA A 139 0.76 25.93 1.46
C ALA A 139 1.76 25.15 0.60
N TYR A 140 3.05 25.17 0.97
CA TYR A 140 4.09 24.41 0.30
C TYR A 140 3.83 22.90 0.37
N VAL A 141 3.54 22.35 1.56
CA VAL A 141 3.20 20.92 1.73
C VAL A 141 1.99 20.53 0.87
N ARG A 142 0.92 21.36 0.86
CA ARG A 142 -0.26 21.10 0.00
C ARG A 142 0.12 21.02 -1.47
N ARG A 143 0.87 22.01 -1.98
CA ARG A 143 1.32 22.04 -3.38
C ARG A 143 2.21 20.85 -3.71
N ARG A 144 3.13 20.47 -2.82
CA ARG A 144 4.00 19.30 -3.01
C ARG A 144 3.22 17.99 -3.11
N MET A 145 2.16 17.84 -2.31
CA MET A 145 1.24 16.72 -2.46
C MET A 145 0.49 16.78 -3.79
N ASP A 146 -0.04 17.93 -4.19
CA ASP A 146 -0.75 18.09 -5.47
C ASP A 146 0.12 17.74 -6.68
N GLU A 147 1.42 18.04 -6.61
CA GLU A 147 2.39 17.70 -7.65
C GLU A 147 3.05 16.32 -7.49
N PHE A 148 2.77 15.59 -6.40
CA PHE A 148 3.48 14.36 -6.07
C PHE A 148 3.35 13.31 -7.20
N PHE A 149 2.15 13.21 -7.79
CA PHE A 149 1.86 12.32 -8.92
C PHE A 149 1.75 13.07 -10.26
N ALA A 150 2.42 14.20 -10.42
CA ALA A 150 2.46 14.91 -11.70
C ALA A 150 3.02 14.00 -12.81
N ALA A 151 2.50 14.12 -14.04
CA ALA A 151 2.93 13.29 -15.18
C ALA A 151 4.45 13.31 -15.41
N LYS A 152 5.10 14.45 -15.13
CA LYS A 152 6.57 14.64 -15.22
C LYS A 152 7.38 13.67 -14.35
N ASN A 153 6.75 13.07 -13.33
CA ASN A 153 7.38 12.14 -12.39
C ASN A 153 7.31 10.68 -12.86
N PHE A 154 6.56 10.41 -13.94
CA PHE A 154 6.49 9.09 -14.58
C PHE A 154 7.37 9.07 -15.83
N HIS A 155 8.19 8.03 -15.96
CA HIS A 155 9.17 7.94 -17.04
C HIS A 155 9.16 6.57 -17.70
N THR A 156 9.38 6.55 -19.00
CA THR A 156 9.54 5.33 -19.79
C THR A 156 10.75 5.52 -20.73
N PRO A 157 11.76 4.65 -20.70
CA PRO A 157 11.90 3.48 -19.81
C PRO A 157 12.13 3.85 -18.34
N ALA A 158 11.89 2.90 -17.43
CA ALA A 158 12.11 3.07 -16.00
C ALA A 158 13.59 3.31 -15.65
N ILE A 159 14.49 2.73 -16.45
CA ILE A 159 15.94 2.91 -16.37
C ILE A 159 16.41 3.44 -17.73
N ASP A 160 17.15 4.55 -17.73
CA ASP A 160 17.74 5.09 -18.94
C ASP A 160 18.68 4.03 -19.58
N PRO A 161 18.60 3.76 -20.90
CA PRO A 161 19.46 2.76 -21.54
C PRO A 161 20.96 3.03 -21.39
N ARG A 162 21.35 4.29 -21.13
CA ARG A 162 22.72 4.74 -20.88
C ARG A 162 23.09 4.79 -19.40
N ALA A 163 22.14 4.57 -18.48
CA ALA A 163 22.44 4.53 -17.05
C ALA A 163 23.45 3.42 -16.73
N THR A 164 24.31 3.70 -15.75
CA THR A 164 25.23 2.71 -15.19
C THR A 164 24.59 2.03 -13.98
N TYR A 165 24.90 0.75 -13.78
CA TYR A 165 24.43 0.03 -12.60
C TYR A 165 25.09 0.62 -11.35
N GLN A 166 24.28 0.91 -10.34
CA GLN A 166 24.73 1.38 -9.04
C GLN A 166 24.28 0.39 -7.95
N PRO A 167 25.22 -0.21 -7.20
CA PRO A 167 24.90 -1.09 -6.09
C PRO A 167 24.08 -0.38 -5.00
N GLY A 168 23.33 -1.14 -4.19
CA GLY A 168 22.60 -0.62 -3.02
C GLY A 168 21.13 -0.28 -3.26
N THR A 169 20.61 -0.49 -4.48
CA THR A 169 19.17 -0.38 -4.79
C THR A 169 18.60 -1.72 -5.22
N ALA A 170 18.45 -1.95 -6.53
CA ALA A 170 18.13 -3.26 -7.08
C ALA A 170 19.41 -4.12 -7.21
N ASP A 171 19.27 -5.43 -7.07
CA ASP A 171 20.36 -6.35 -7.45
C ASP A 171 20.65 -6.26 -8.96
N ARG A 172 21.86 -6.65 -9.36
CA ARG A 172 22.33 -6.53 -10.74
C ARG A 172 21.40 -7.21 -11.75
N ALA A 173 20.89 -8.39 -11.42
CA ALA A 173 20.00 -9.16 -12.31
C ALA A 173 18.68 -8.43 -12.55
N THR A 174 18.10 -7.86 -11.48
CA THR A 174 16.87 -7.07 -11.53
C THR A 174 17.07 -5.77 -12.31
N TRP A 175 18.18 -5.08 -12.08
CA TRP A 175 18.51 -3.85 -12.80
C TRP A 175 18.72 -4.11 -14.30
N ASP A 176 19.45 -5.18 -14.65
CA ASP A 176 19.69 -5.57 -16.04
C ASP A 176 18.38 -5.99 -16.75
N ASP A 177 17.48 -6.70 -16.05
CA ASP A 177 16.14 -7.03 -16.58
C ASP A 177 15.32 -5.78 -16.87
N LEU A 178 15.24 -4.85 -15.92
CA LEU A 178 14.50 -3.60 -16.07
C LEU A 178 15.07 -2.73 -17.20
N ARG A 179 16.40 -2.60 -17.29
CA ARG A 179 17.06 -1.81 -18.34
C ARG A 179 16.80 -2.34 -19.76
N ARG A 180 16.67 -3.66 -19.93
CA ARG A 180 16.35 -4.25 -21.24
C ARG A 180 14.90 -4.01 -21.66
N ARG A 181 14.00 -3.69 -20.74
CA ARG A 181 12.57 -3.50 -21.00
C ARG A 181 12.24 -2.03 -21.23
N SER A 182 12.27 -1.60 -22.49
CA SER A 182 12.01 -0.20 -22.88
C SER A 182 10.61 0.32 -22.50
N GLY A 183 9.62 -0.56 -22.37
CA GLY A 183 8.24 -0.22 -22.00
C GLY A 183 7.96 -0.18 -20.50
N THR A 184 8.96 -0.37 -19.64
CA THR A 184 8.75 -0.29 -18.18
C THR A 184 8.57 1.16 -17.74
N VAL A 185 7.64 1.40 -16.82
CA VAL A 185 7.41 2.72 -16.22
C VAL A 185 8.17 2.82 -14.91
N GLY A 186 8.93 3.90 -14.76
CA GLY A 186 9.53 4.32 -13.51
C GLY A 186 8.74 5.48 -12.91
N PHE A 187 8.66 5.53 -11.59
CA PHE A 187 8.10 6.68 -10.86
C PHE A 187 9.20 7.31 -10.00
N GLN A 188 9.33 8.63 -10.09
CA GLN A 188 10.33 9.42 -9.38
C GLN A 188 9.66 10.42 -8.43
N TYR A 189 10.14 10.50 -7.20
CA TYR A 189 9.63 11.42 -6.21
C TYR A 189 10.75 11.91 -5.31
N LEU A 190 10.55 13.08 -4.70
CA LEU A 190 11.49 13.64 -3.73
C LEU A 190 11.00 13.35 -2.32
N VAL A 191 11.93 12.87 -1.49
CA VAL A 191 11.81 12.76 -0.05
C VAL A 191 12.88 13.69 0.52
N GLY A 192 12.52 14.53 1.48
CA GLY A 192 13.47 15.47 2.05
C GLY A 192 13.96 16.51 1.02
N LYS A 193 15.18 17.01 1.25
CA LYS A 193 15.76 18.13 0.50
C LYS A 193 16.27 17.70 -0.88
N GLU A 194 17.02 16.60 -0.94
CA GLU A 194 17.73 16.15 -2.15
C GLU A 194 17.58 14.64 -2.41
N ASP A 195 16.88 13.91 -1.53
CA ASP A 195 16.70 12.46 -1.71
C ASP A 195 15.63 12.19 -2.78
N ARG A 196 16.13 12.10 -4.02
CA ARG A 196 15.36 11.75 -5.20
C ARG A 196 15.28 10.24 -5.32
N ARG A 197 14.13 9.69 -4.95
CA ARG A 197 13.83 8.26 -5.06
C ARG A 197 13.29 7.96 -6.44
N ARG A 198 13.64 6.78 -6.96
CA ARG A 198 13.04 6.22 -8.17
C ARG A 198 12.69 4.76 -7.93
N ILE A 199 11.48 4.39 -8.32
CA ILE A 199 10.94 3.04 -8.17
C ILE A 199 10.39 2.52 -9.49
N ALA A 200 10.40 1.21 -9.66
CA ALA A 200 9.85 0.51 -10.81
C ALA A 200 9.28 -0.86 -10.39
N TRP A 201 8.26 -1.34 -11.09
CA TRP A 201 7.82 -2.73 -10.94
C TRP A 201 8.80 -3.68 -11.61
N SER A 202 9.31 -4.67 -10.87
CA SER A 202 10.15 -5.75 -11.40
C SER A 202 9.31 -6.98 -11.73
N PRO A 203 9.13 -7.34 -13.02
CA PRO A 203 8.47 -8.59 -13.39
C PRO A 203 9.24 -9.83 -12.89
N LEU A 204 10.57 -9.74 -12.84
CA LEU A 204 11.44 -10.81 -12.36
C LEU A 204 11.18 -11.13 -10.88
N LYS A 205 10.99 -10.10 -10.05
CA LYS A 205 10.81 -10.24 -8.60
C LYS A 205 9.34 -10.19 -8.18
N LYS A 206 8.43 -9.78 -9.07
CA LYS A 206 7.01 -9.50 -8.79
C LYS A 206 6.83 -8.52 -7.62
N GLN A 207 7.64 -7.47 -7.60
CA GLN A 207 7.57 -6.43 -6.57
C GLN A 207 8.07 -5.09 -7.11
N VAL A 208 7.70 -4.02 -6.43
CA VAL A 208 8.28 -2.70 -6.65
C VAL A 208 9.69 -2.65 -6.07
N VAL A 209 10.66 -2.21 -6.85
CA VAL A 209 12.06 -2.07 -6.45
C VAL A 209 12.52 -0.63 -6.60
N ARG A 210 13.42 -0.20 -5.71
CA ARG A 210 14.17 1.05 -5.93
C ARG A 210 15.18 0.81 -7.04
N VAL A 211 15.27 1.75 -7.97
CA VAL A 211 16.26 1.74 -9.04
C VAL A 211 17.14 2.97 -8.86
N GLY A 212 18.45 2.77 -8.84
CA GLY A 212 19.43 3.85 -8.61
C GLY A 212 19.13 5.08 -9.46
N SER A 213 19.18 6.25 -8.83
CA SER A 213 18.96 7.55 -9.45
C SER A 213 19.97 8.53 -8.89
N PHE A 214 21.15 8.63 -9.49
CA PHE A 214 22.02 9.79 -9.24
C PHE A 214 22.57 10.31 -10.57
N GLY A 215 22.06 11.49 -10.96
CA GLY A 215 22.63 12.36 -11.99
C GLY A 215 22.17 12.08 -13.42
N SER A 216 21.37 12.98 -13.98
CA SER A 216 21.54 13.44 -15.36
C SER A 216 22.54 14.59 -15.35
#